data_AF-A0A5N1L6M0-F1
#
_entry.id   AF-A0A5N1L6M0-F1
#
_cell.length_a   1.000
_cell.length_b   1.000
_cell.length_c   1.000
_cell.angle_alpha   90.00
_cell.angle_beta   90.00
_cell.angle_gamma   90.00
#
_symmetry.space_group_name_H-M   'P 1'
#
loop_
_entity.id
_entity.type
_entity.pdbx_description
1 polymer ?
#
loop_
_entity_poly.entity_id
_entity_poly.type
_entity_poly.pdbx_seq_one_letter_code
_entity_poly.pdbx_strand_id
1 'polypeptide(L)'
;MSPSIRSLTGDFAALFSSLVLLGPLTLGLLVGAATIIVGVLEIAVPNVLGIVGVAVAVLLALWMVLEGALVQRHGLAVIDRGGPVQRSGRYLLVGVTTVAGFVVSTRVLVLALPWAVETRNTPVQVLGVLLAVALVATVYRTLTAARDGYRSSGERRE
;
A
#
# COMPACT_ATOMS: atom_id res chain seq x y z
N MET A 1 -33.29 -10.44 12.13
CA MET A 1 -32.41 -11.61 12.40
C MET A 1 -31.22 -11.10 13.21
N SER A 2 -30.98 -11.63 14.41
CA SER A 2 -29.84 -11.24 15.25
C SER A 2 -28.53 -11.86 14.73
N PRO A 3 -27.40 -11.14 14.75
CA PRO A 3 -26.11 -11.70 14.38
C PRO A 3 -25.73 -12.86 15.30
N SER A 4 -25.20 -13.96 14.75
CA SER A 4 -24.66 -15.05 15.57
C SER A 4 -23.33 -14.63 16.20
N ILE A 5 -23.03 -15.12 17.41
CA ILE A 5 -21.76 -14.83 18.12
C ILE A 5 -20.55 -15.14 17.23
N ARG A 6 -20.60 -16.22 16.45
CA ARG A 6 -19.55 -16.61 15.48
C ARG A 6 -19.34 -15.55 14.39
N SER A 7 -20.37 -14.85 13.95
CA SER A 7 -20.24 -13.75 12.98
C SER A 7 -19.56 -12.53 13.61
N LEU A 8 -19.92 -12.15 14.84
CA LEU A 8 -19.31 -11.04 15.55
C LEU A 8 -17.82 -11.26 15.83
N THR A 9 -17.45 -12.49 16.25
CA THR A 9 -16.05 -12.83 16.52
C THR A 9 -15.18 -12.74 15.27
N GLY A 10 -15.67 -13.17 14.11
CA GLY A 10 -14.92 -13.08 12.86
C GLY A 10 -14.75 -11.65 12.35
N ASP A 11 -15.73 -10.76 12.59
CA ASP A 11 -15.64 -9.35 12.19
C ASP A 11 -14.60 -8.62 13.03
N PHE A 12 -14.62 -8.88 14.34
CA PHE A 12 -13.61 -8.37 15.25
C PHE A 12 -12.22 -8.88 14.88
N ALA A 13 -12.06 -10.16 14.60
CA ALA A 13 -10.76 -10.74 14.24
C ALA A 13 -10.19 -10.12 12.95
N ALA A 14 -11.00 -9.94 11.91
CA ALA A 14 -10.58 -9.31 10.66
C ALA A 14 -10.21 -7.83 10.86
N LEU A 15 -11.04 -7.08 11.61
CA LEU A 15 -10.75 -5.69 11.94
C LEU A 15 -9.50 -5.54 12.78
N PHE A 16 -9.34 -6.35 13.82
CA PHE A 16 -8.18 -6.31 14.70
C PHE A 16 -6.90 -6.69 13.95
N SER A 17 -6.93 -7.76 13.16
CA SER A 17 -5.78 -8.17 12.34
C SER A 17 -5.37 -7.07 11.36
N SER A 18 -6.34 -6.51 10.65
CA SER A 18 -6.10 -5.40 9.72
C SER A 18 -5.57 -4.17 10.46
N LEU A 19 -6.15 -3.80 11.60
CA LEU A 19 -5.73 -2.63 12.37
C LEU A 19 -4.29 -2.75 12.87
N VAL A 20 -3.92 -3.92 13.39
CA VAL A 20 -2.58 -4.17 13.94
C VAL A 20 -1.53 -4.29 12.85
N LEU A 21 -1.85 -4.92 11.71
CA LEU A 21 -0.87 -5.17 10.64
C LEU A 21 -0.86 -4.05 9.61
N LEU A 22 -2.01 -3.70 9.02
CA LEU A 22 -2.11 -2.71 7.96
C LEU A 22 -2.05 -1.28 8.49
N GLY A 23 -2.59 -0.98 9.67
CA GLY A 23 -2.63 0.38 10.20
C GLY A 23 -1.25 1.02 10.34
N PRO A 24 -0.35 0.48 11.18
CA PRO A 24 1.01 0.99 11.35
C PRO A 24 1.81 0.93 10.05
N LEU A 25 1.66 -0.14 9.26
CA LEU A 25 2.37 -0.31 8.00
C LEU A 25 1.99 0.79 7.00
N THR A 26 0.69 0.99 6.76
CA THR A 26 0.20 2.00 5.80
C THR A 26 0.57 3.40 6.24
N LEU A 27 0.43 3.71 7.54
CA LEU A 27 0.88 4.99 8.10
C LEU A 27 2.38 5.20 7.89
N GLY A 28 3.19 4.20 8.23
CA GLY A 28 4.64 4.25 8.06
C GLY A 28 5.06 4.41 6.59
N LEU A 29 4.36 3.74 5.67
CA LEU A 29 4.60 3.88 4.24
C LEU A 29 4.22 5.28 3.73
N LEU A 30 3.06 5.81 4.10
CA LEU A 30 2.60 7.12 3.64
C LEU A 30 3.50 8.25 4.17
N VAL A 31 3.77 8.25 5.48
CA VAL A 31 4.65 9.26 6.11
C VAL A 31 6.09 9.08 5.63
N GLY A 32 6.59 7.85 5.57
CA GLY A 32 7.95 7.55 5.11
C GLY A 32 8.17 7.94 3.64
N ALA A 33 7.21 7.65 2.75
CA ALA A 33 7.31 8.06 1.36
C ALA A 33 7.30 9.60 1.23
N ALA A 34 6.43 10.28 1.97
CA ALA A 34 6.36 11.74 1.97
C ALA A 34 7.68 12.37 2.44
N THR A 35 8.27 11.88 3.53
CA THR A 35 9.55 12.40 4.04
C THR A 35 10.71 12.13 3.08
N ILE A 36 10.74 10.96 2.43
CA ILE A 36 11.73 10.65 1.39
C ILE A 36 11.60 11.61 0.21
N ILE A 37 10.39 11.81 -0.32
CA ILE A 37 10.16 12.67 -1.49
C ILE A 37 10.54 14.11 -1.18
N VAL A 38 10.07 14.64 -0.05
CA VAL A 38 10.38 16.00 0.40
C VAL A 38 11.89 16.18 0.60
N GLY A 39 12.56 15.19 1.20
CA GLY A 39 14.00 15.22 1.40
C GLY A 39 14.81 15.15 0.10
N VAL A 40 14.34 14.39 -0.90
CA VAL A 40 14.98 14.32 -2.22
C VAL A 40 14.77 15.60 -3.02
N LEU A 41 13.63 16.27 -2.87
CA LEU A 41 13.31 17.52 -3.56
C LEU A 41 13.83 18.77 -2.84
N GLU A 42 14.48 18.61 -1.68
CA GLU A 42 14.96 19.70 -0.82
C GLU A 42 13.86 20.73 -0.47
N ILE A 43 12.61 20.28 -0.40
CA ILE A 43 11.48 21.16 -0.11
C ILE A 43 11.37 21.36 1.40
N ALA A 44 11.47 22.61 1.85
CA ALA A 44 11.14 22.95 3.22
C ALA A 44 9.61 22.92 3.41
N VAL A 45 9.11 21.95 4.17
CA VAL A 45 7.68 21.88 4.51
C VAL A 45 7.44 22.61 5.84
N PRO A 46 6.61 23.66 5.86
CA PRO A 46 6.19 24.32 7.10
C PRO A 46 5.59 23.33 8.08
N ASN A 47 5.86 23.51 9.37
CA ASN A 47 5.47 22.57 10.43
C ASN A 47 3.95 22.29 10.44
N VAL A 48 3.14 23.30 10.14
CA VAL A 48 1.67 23.19 10.03
C VAL A 48 1.26 22.22 8.91
N LEU A 49 1.89 22.31 7.74
CA LEU A 49 1.61 21.39 6.63
C LEU A 49 2.10 19.97 6.93
N GLY A 50 3.18 19.83 7.70
CA GLY A 50 3.64 18.53 8.20
C GLY A 50 2.59 17.86 9.10
N ILE A 51 2.01 18.60 10.05
CA ILE A 51 0.96 18.10 10.95
C ILE A 51 -0.29 17.70 10.16
N VAL A 52 -0.75 18.55 9.25
CA VAL A 52 -1.90 18.25 8.38
C VAL A 52 -1.63 17.01 7.53
N GLY A 53 -0.43 16.88 6.96
CA GLY A 53 -0.03 15.71 6.20
C GLY A 53 -0.07 14.41 7.00
N VAL A 54 0.41 14.45 8.25
CA VAL A 54 0.33 13.29 9.17
C VAL A 54 -1.12 12.96 9.50
N ALA A 55 -1.97 13.95 9.79
CA ALA A 55 -3.38 13.72 10.06
C ALA A 55 -4.10 13.08 8.87
N VAL A 56 -3.82 13.53 7.65
CA VAL A 56 -4.33 12.92 6.41
C VAL A 56 -3.83 11.49 6.28
N ALA A 57 -2.54 11.23 6.54
CA ALA A 57 -1.98 9.88 6.49
C ALA A 57 -2.64 8.92 7.50
N VAL A 58 -2.96 9.41 8.71
CA VAL A 58 -3.70 8.64 9.72
C VAL A 58 -5.10 8.28 9.21
N LEU A 59 -5.83 9.23 8.61
CA LEU A 59 -7.16 8.98 8.06
C LEU A 59 -7.12 7.97 6.90
N LEU A 60 -6.13 8.10 6.00
CA LEU A 60 -5.93 7.16 4.90
C LEU A 60 -5.53 5.76 5.40
N ALA A 61 -4.70 5.67 6.44
CA ALA A 61 -4.33 4.41 7.07
C ALA A 61 -5.54 3.72 7.70
N LEU A 62 -6.37 4.45 8.44
CA LEU A 62 -7.61 3.92 9.01
C LEU A 62 -8.59 3.47 7.93
N TRP A 63 -8.71 4.22 6.83
CA TRP A 63 -9.51 3.80 5.68
C TRP A 63 -8.94 2.50 5.08
N MET A 64 -7.63 2.40 4.90
CA MET A 64 -7.02 1.19 4.37
C MET A 64 -7.20 -0.03 5.29
N VAL A 65 -7.20 0.17 6.62
CA VAL A 65 -7.53 -0.86 7.60
C VAL A 65 -8.96 -1.38 7.40
N LEU A 66 -9.92 -0.48 7.21
CA LEU A 66 -11.32 -0.86 6.95
C LEU A 66 -11.44 -1.66 5.65
N GLU A 67 -10.83 -1.21 4.56
CA GLU A 67 -10.86 -1.95 3.29
C GLU A 67 -10.15 -3.30 3.40
N GLY A 68 -9.02 -3.38 4.11
CA GLY A 68 -8.31 -4.63 4.37
C GLY A 68 -9.18 -5.65 5.12
N ALA A 69 -9.87 -5.22 6.18
CA ALA A 69 -10.77 -6.10 6.94
C ALA A 69 -11.96 -6.57 6.09
N LEU A 70 -12.49 -5.68 5.25
CA LEU A 70 -13.64 -5.98 4.40
C LEU A 70 -13.26 -6.94 3.26
N VAL A 71 -12.06 -6.81 2.70
CA VAL A 71 -11.49 -7.75 1.73
C VAL A 71 -11.21 -9.12 2.37
N GLN A 72 -10.66 -9.17 3.59
CA GLN A 72 -10.45 -10.44 4.30
C GLN A 72 -11.76 -11.22 4.50
N ARG A 73 -12.86 -10.52 4.73
CA ARG A 73 -14.18 -11.12 4.98
C ARG A 73 -14.94 -11.51 3.74
N HIS A 74 -14.95 -10.64 2.74
CA HIS A 74 -15.86 -10.74 1.59
C HIS A 74 -15.13 -10.95 0.26
N GLY A 75 -13.80 -11.05 0.30
CA GLY A 75 -12.95 -11.15 -0.88
C GLY A 75 -12.76 -9.81 -1.60
N LEU A 76 -12.02 -9.87 -2.71
CA LEU A 76 -11.61 -8.67 -3.47
C LEU A 76 -12.77 -7.97 -4.19
N ALA A 77 -13.87 -8.67 -4.46
CA ALA A 77 -15.06 -8.10 -5.12
C ALA A 77 -15.67 -6.91 -4.34
N VAL A 78 -15.39 -6.83 -3.04
CA VAL A 78 -15.85 -5.74 -2.18
C VAL A 78 -15.17 -4.40 -2.49
N ILE A 79 -14.06 -4.37 -3.23
CA ILE A 79 -13.45 -3.10 -3.67
C ILE A 79 -14.38 -2.36 -4.63
N ASP A 80 -15.13 -3.09 -5.47
CA ASP A 80 -16.02 -2.55 -6.50
C ASP A 80 -17.38 -2.07 -5.99
N ARG A 81 -17.67 -2.21 -4.69
CA ARG A 81 -18.97 -1.84 -4.12
C ARG A 81 -19.21 -0.32 -4.10
N GLY A 82 -20.48 0.09 -4.20
CA GLY A 82 -20.90 1.48 -4.02
C GLY A 82 -20.85 2.32 -5.31
N GLY A 83 -20.97 3.64 -5.15
CA GLY A 83 -21.02 4.57 -6.28
C GLY A 83 -19.67 4.77 -6.99
N PRO A 84 -19.65 5.34 -8.20
CA PRO A 84 -18.43 5.52 -9.00
C PRO A 84 -17.34 6.34 -8.28
N VAL A 85 -17.74 7.33 -7.47
CA VAL A 85 -16.81 8.16 -6.68
C VAL A 85 -16.15 7.35 -5.56
N GLN A 86 -16.92 6.54 -4.84
CA GLN A 86 -16.40 5.70 -3.74
C GLN A 86 -15.46 4.63 -4.27
N ARG A 87 -15.82 4.01 -5.40
CA ARG A 87 -14.97 3.04 -6.11
C ARG A 87 -13.64 3.68 -6.51
N SER A 88 -13.70 4.85 -7.14
CA SER A 88 -12.49 5.59 -7.55
C SER A 88 -11.61 5.96 -6.35
N GLY A 89 -12.21 6.42 -5.24
CA GLY A 89 -11.48 6.74 -4.01
C GLY A 89 -10.72 5.54 -3.44
N ARG A 90 -11.31 4.34 -3.45
CA ARG A 90 -10.62 3.12 -2.98
C ARG A 90 -9.47 2.73 -3.89
N TYR A 91 -9.66 2.76 -5.20
CA TYR A 91 -8.57 2.47 -6.14
C TYR A 91 -7.44 3.49 -6.02
N LEU A 92 -7.78 4.77 -5.80
CA LEU A 92 -6.78 5.81 -5.57
C LEU A 92 -6.03 5.56 -4.27
N LEU A 93 -6.72 5.21 -3.19
CA LEU A 93 -6.10 4.85 -1.91
C LEU A 93 -5.13 3.66 -2.05
N VAL A 94 -5.56 2.59 -2.72
CA VAL A 94 -4.71 1.41 -2.98
C VAL A 94 -3.53 1.81 -3.86
N GLY A 95 -3.75 2.63 -4.89
CA GLY A 95 -2.70 3.14 -5.77
C GLY A 95 -1.66 3.96 -5.01
N VAL A 96 -2.09 4.95 -4.24
CA VAL A 96 -1.22 5.83 -3.44
C VAL A 96 -0.43 5.04 -2.41
N THR A 97 -1.07 4.12 -1.69
CA THR A 97 -0.36 3.27 -0.70
C THR A 97 0.64 2.33 -1.38
N THR A 98 0.32 1.80 -2.55
CA THR A 98 1.25 0.98 -3.35
C THR A 98 2.46 1.78 -3.82
N VAL A 99 2.24 3.00 -4.34
CA VAL A 99 3.32 3.90 -4.74
C VAL A 99 4.19 4.28 -3.55
N ALA A 100 3.59 4.60 -2.41
CA ALA A 100 4.31 4.88 -1.17
C ALA A 100 5.18 3.69 -0.73
N GLY A 101 4.62 2.47 -0.79
CA GLY A 101 5.36 1.22 -0.60
C GLY A 101 6.59 1.12 -1.50
N PHE A 102 6.41 1.36 -2.79
CA PHE A 102 7.49 1.30 -3.78
C PHE A 102 8.62 2.31 -3.48
N VAL A 103 8.26 3.55 -3.14
CA VAL A 103 9.23 4.60 -2.78
C VAL A 103 10.05 4.19 -1.57
N VAL A 104 9.40 3.74 -0.50
CA VAL A 104 10.07 3.30 0.73
C VAL A 104 10.95 2.09 0.47
N SER A 105 10.45 1.05 -0.23
CA SER A 105 11.24 -0.14 -0.56
C SER A 105 12.47 0.20 -1.40
N THR A 106 12.32 1.06 -2.40
CA THR A 106 13.45 1.50 -3.24
C THR A 106 14.49 2.24 -2.40
N ARG A 107 14.08 3.15 -1.53
CA ARG A 107 15.00 3.86 -0.63
C ARG A 107 15.72 2.92 0.33
N VAL A 108 15.01 1.94 0.88
CA VAL A 108 15.61 0.90 1.72
C VAL A 108 16.68 0.13 0.95
N LEU A 109 16.43 -0.27 -0.30
CA LEU A 109 17.43 -0.95 -1.12
C LEU A 109 18.68 -0.09 -1.35
N VAL A 110 18.50 1.19 -1.69
CA VAL A 110 19.62 2.11 -1.93
C VAL A 110 20.49 2.28 -0.68
N LEU A 111 19.88 2.32 0.51
CA LEU A 111 20.62 2.51 1.76
C LEU A 111 21.20 1.20 2.33
N ALA A 112 20.42 0.11 2.28
CA ALA A 112 20.77 -1.13 2.95
C ALA A 112 21.75 -1.99 2.14
N LEU A 113 21.68 -2.00 0.80
CA LEU A 113 22.54 -2.85 -0.02
C LEU A 113 24.03 -2.48 0.09
N PRO A 114 24.45 -1.20 -0.02
CA PRO A 114 25.86 -0.84 0.12
C PRO A 114 26.43 -1.22 1.48
N TRP A 115 25.69 -0.91 2.56
CA TRP A 115 26.07 -1.26 3.92
C TRP A 115 26.16 -2.78 4.13
N ALA A 116 25.21 -3.55 3.57
CA ALA A 116 25.20 -4.99 3.69
C ALA A 116 26.37 -5.65 2.93
N VAL A 117 26.78 -5.06 1.80
CA VAL A 117 27.97 -5.48 1.05
C VAL A 117 29.23 -5.18 1.84
N GLU A 118 29.36 -3.96 2.37
CA GLU A 118 30.51 -3.53 3.17
C GLU A 118 30.69 -4.39 4.43
N THR A 119 29.59 -4.71 5.12
CA THR A 119 29.60 -5.50 6.36
C THR A 119 29.59 -7.02 6.10
N ARG A 120 29.57 -7.46 4.83
CA ARG A 120 29.39 -8.87 4.42
C ARG A 120 28.22 -9.59 5.11
N ASN A 121 27.12 -8.87 5.33
CA ASN A 121 25.94 -9.42 5.99
C ASN A 121 25.07 -10.18 4.96
N THR A 122 25.38 -11.46 4.75
CA THR A 122 24.73 -12.33 3.76
C THR A 122 23.19 -12.37 3.88
N PRO A 123 22.58 -12.48 5.09
CA PRO A 123 21.13 -12.43 5.25
C PRO A 123 20.49 -11.16 4.67
N VAL A 124 21.06 -9.97 4.96
CA VAL A 124 20.52 -8.69 4.50
C VAL A 124 20.69 -8.54 2.99
N GLN A 125 21.81 -9.04 2.43
CA GLN A 125 22.01 -9.07 0.98
C GLN A 125 20.95 -9.92 0.27
N VAL A 126 20.68 -11.14 0.78
CA VAL A 126 19.66 -12.03 0.21
C VAL A 126 18.26 -11.40 0.30
N LEU A 127 17.90 -10.82 1.46
CA LEU A 127 16.63 -10.13 1.61
C LEU A 127 16.51 -8.91 0.68
N GLY A 128 17.59 -8.16 0.50
CA GLY A 128 17.64 -7.04 -0.43
C GLY A 128 17.43 -7.49 -1.89
N VAL A 129 18.09 -8.56 -2.32
CA VAL A 129 17.91 -9.13 -3.67
C VAL A 129 16.48 -9.64 -3.86
N LEU A 130 15.92 -10.36 -2.88
CA LEU A 130 14.53 -10.83 -2.93
C LEU A 130 13.54 -9.67 -3.03
N LEU A 131 13.76 -8.59 -2.27
CA LEU A 131 12.95 -7.39 -2.34
C LEU A 131 13.05 -6.73 -3.72
N ALA A 132 14.25 -6.63 -4.31
CA ALA A 132 14.42 -6.09 -5.65
C ALA A 132 13.67 -6.92 -6.71
N VAL A 133 13.77 -8.25 -6.65
CA VAL A 133 13.02 -9.16 -7.53
C VAL A 133 11.52 -9.00 -7.34
N ALA A 134 11.04 -8.88 -6.11
CA ALA A 134 9.64 -8.65 -5.82
C ALA A 134 9.12 -7.33 -6.42
N LEU A 135 9.89 -6.24 -6.32
CA LEU A 135 9.54 -4.97 -6.94
C LEU A 135 9.46 -5.09 -8.46
N VAL A 136 10.46 -5.72 -9.10
CA VAL A 136 10.47 -5.93 -10.56
C VAL A 136 9.28 -6.78 -11.00
N ALA A 137 9.01 -7.89 -10.31
CA ALA A 137 7.88 -8.75 -10.60
C ALA A 137 6.54 -8.02 -10.44
N THR A 138 6.42 -7.17 -9.42
CA THR A 138 5.23 -6.36 -9.18
C THR A 138 5.01 -5.37 -10.32
N VAL A 139 6.04 -4.60 -10.71
CA VAL A 139 5.98 -3.67 -11.83
C VAL A 139 5.63 -4.39 -13.13
N TYR A 140 6.27 -5.52 -13.40
CA TYR A 140 6.00 -6.33 -14.58
C TYR A 140 4.53 -6.78 -14.63
N ARG A 141 3.99 -7.29 -13.52
CA ARG A 141 2.58 -7.70 -13.43
C ARG A 141 1.62 -6.53 -13.62
N THR A 142 1.90 -5.38 -13.02
CA THR A 142 1.06 -4.19 -13.19
C THR A 142 1.06 -3.70 -14.63
N LEU A 143 2.22 -3.66 -15.29
CA LEU A 143 2.33 -3.29 -16.70
C LEU A 143 1.62 -4.28 -17.63
N THR A 144 1.74 -5.58 -17.34
CA THR A 144 1.08 -6.64 -18.11
C THR A 144 -0.44 -6.54 -17.96
N ALA A 145 -0.94 -6.38 -16.74
CA ALA A 145 -2.37 -6.19 -16.48
C ALA A 145 -2.93 -4.93 -17.15
N ALA A 146 -2.19 -3.81 -17.13
CA ALA A 146 -2.58 -2.61 -17.85
C ALA A 146 -2.64 -2.87 -19.36
N ARG A 147 -1.63 -3.54 -19.93
CA ARG A 147 -1.56 -3.87 -21.36
C ARG A 147 -2.72 -4.77 -21.81
N ASP A 148 -3.06 -5.79 -21.03
CA ASP A 148 -4.15 -6.71 -21.35
C ASP A 148 -5.53 -6.04 -21.20
N GLY A 149 -5.67 -5.13 -20.23
CA GLY A 149 -6.85 -4.28 -20.08
C GLY A 149 -7.08 -3.37 -21.29
N TYR A 150 -6.02 -2.79 -21.84
CA TYR A 150 -6.11 -1.98 -23.07
C TYR A 150 -6.45 -2.81 -24.31
N ARG A 151 -5.90 -4.03 -24.44
CA ARG A 151 -6.20 -4.93 -25.57
C ARG A 151 -7.64 -5.41 -25.58
N SER A 152 -8.13 -5.92 -24.46
CA SER A 152 -9.52 -6.40 -24.32
C SER A 152 -10.58 -5.30 -24.46
N SER A 153 -10.22 -4.05 -24.18
CA SER A 153 -11.09 -2.88 -24.42
C SER A 153 -11.13 -2.47 -25.89
N GLY A 154 -10.10 -2.80 -26.68
CA GLY A 154 -10.06 -2.59 -28.13
C GLY A 154 -10.94 -3.60 -28.87
N GLU A 155 -10.89 -4.88 -28.49
CA GLU A 155 -11.68 -5.95 -29.12
C GLU A 155 -13.20 -5.86 -28.87
N ARG A 156 -13.64 -5.12 -27.84
CA ARG A 156 -15.08 -4.86 -27.58
C ARG A 156 -15.67 -3.72 -28.42
N ARG A 157 -14.85 -3.01 -29.21
CA ARG A 157 -15.26 -1.87 -30.03
C ARG A 157 -15.27 -2.16 -31.54
N GLU A 158 -14.90 -3.37 -31.95
CA GLU A 158 -15.12 -3.90 -33.31
C GLU A 158 -16.32 -4.83 -33.32
#